data_AF-A0A1V5YZN2-F1
#
_entry.id   AF-A0A1V5YZN2-F1
#
_cell.length_a   1.000
_cell.length_b   1.000
_cell.length_c   1.000
_cell.angle_alpha   90.00
_cell.angle_beta   90.00
_cell.angle_gamma   90.00
#
_symmetry.space_group_name_H-M   'P 1'
#
loop_
_entity.id
_entity.type
_entity.pdbx_description
1 polymer ?
#
loop_
_entity_poly.entity_id
_entity_poly.type
_entity_poly.pdbx_seq_one_letter_code
_entity_poly.pdbx_strand_id
1 'polypeptide(L)'
;MVRRGECVKEINVAGIEPAESEVIENAHPDDEDGDGVITEEEAADALLRWQTEGGSMAMAPRAYYIHLSGGKYWYDSSASGSECWRPLIE
;
A
#
# COMPACT_ATOMS: atom_id res chain seq x y z
N MET A 1 11.87 -22.48 20.82
CA MET A 1 12.86 -21.44 20.49
C MET A 1 13.33 -21.70 19.06
N VAL A 2 12.73 -21.04 18.07
CA VAL A 2 13.07 -21.19 16.65
C VAL A 2 13.56 -19.83 16.16
N ARG A 3 14.75 -19.81 15.57
CA ARG A 3 15.49 -18.60 15.16
C ARG A 3 14.94 -18.05 13.84
N ARG A 4 14.98 -16.72 13.69
CA ARG A 4 14.70 -16.00 12.43
C ARG A 4 15.66 -16.43 11.31
N GLY A 5 15.14 -16.39 10.07
CA GLY A 5 15.89 -16.01 8.88
C GLY A 5 16.28 -17.16 7.95
N GLU A 6 15.59 -17.27 6.82
CA GLU A 6 16.19 -17.65 5.53
C GLU A 6 15.31 -17.12 4.38
N CYS A 7 15.94 -16.40 3.45
CA CYS A 7 15.32 -15.73 2.32
C CYS A 7 14.90 -16.74 1.25
N VAL A 8 13.63 -16.77 0.86
CA VAL A 8 13.25 -17.41 -0.40
C VAL A 8 13.45 -16.38 -1.51
N LYS A 9 14.53 -16.55 -2.28
CA LYS A 9 14.72 -15.86 -3.56
C LYS A 9 13.72 -16.46 -4.54
N GLU A 10 12.61 -15.79 -4.79
CA GLU A 10 11.86 -16.02 -6.02
C GLU A 10 12.27 -14.98 -7.05
N ILE A 11 12.77 -15.51 -8.16
CA ILE A 11 13.31 -14.82 -9.31
C ILE A 11 12.10 -14.68 -10.25
N ASN A 12 11.49 -13.49 -10.36
CA ASN A 12 10.47 -13.31 -11.38
C ASN A 12 11.10 -12.88 -12.71
N VAL A 13 11.05 -13.85 -13.61
CA VAL A 13 11.48 -13.84 -15.01
C VAL A 13 10.61 -12.83 -15.78
N ALA A 14 11.24 -12.09 -16.69
CA ALA A 14 10.58 -11.15 -17.58
C ALA A 14 9.36 -11.77 -18.30
N GLY A 15 8.22 -11.09 -18.28
CA GLY A 15 7.13 -11.29 -19.24
C GLY A 15 5.81 -11.88 -18.74
N ILE A 16 5.42 -11.68 -17.48
CA ILE A 16 4.04 -11.96 -17.04
C ILE A 16 3.33 -10.61 -16.93
N GLU A 17 2.35 -10.36 -17.82
CA GLU A 17 1.39 -9.28 -17.62
C GLU A 17 0.66 -9.58 -16.29
N PRO A 18 0.60 -8.63 -15.34
CA PRO A 18 -0.03 -8.88 -14.05
C PRO A 18 -1.46 -9.32 -14.30
N ALA A 19 -1.81 -10.51 -13.82
CA ALA A 19 -3.18 -10.99 -13.86
C ALA A 19 -4.04 -9.99 -13.06
N GLU A 20 -5.20 -9.61 -13.60
CA GLU A 20 -6.13 -8.75 -12.89
C GLU A 20 -6.44 -9.35 -11.50
N SER A 21 -6.23 -8.56 -10.44
CA SER A 21 -6.47 -8.86 -9.01
C SER A 21 -5.42 -9.65 -8.21
N GLU A 22 -4.12 -9.49 -8.46
CA GLU A 22 -3.12 -9.93 -7.47
C GLU A 22 -3.11 -9.00 -6.24
N VAL A 23 -3.81 -9.41 -5.17
CA VAL A 23 -3.75 -8.75 -3.85
C VAL A 23 -2.29 -8.73 -3.37
N ILE A 24 -1.75 -7.55 -3.11
CA ILE A 24 -0.35 -7.42 -2.68
C ILE A 24 -0.19 -7.71 -1.18
N GLU A 25 0.86 -8.44 -0.81
CA GLU A 25 1.08 -8.95 0.56
C GLU A 25 1.12 -7.86 1.64
N ASN A 26 1.54 -6.64 1.27
CA ASN A 26 1.65 -5.49 2.17
C ASN A 26 0.86 -4.29 1.65
N ALA A 27 -0.39 -4.53 1.26
CA ALA A 27 -1.31 -3.48 0.83
C ALA A 27 -1.45 -2.38 1.89
N HIS A 28 -1.68 -1.14 1.44
CA HIS A 28 -2.05 -0.05 2.32
C HIS A 28 -3.40 -0.40 3.00
N PRO A 29 -3.60 -0.12 4.30
CA PRO A 29 -4.85 -0.47 4.99
C PRO A 29 -6.12 0.18 4.41
N ASP A 30 -5.96 1.26 3.65
CA ASP A 30 -7.05 1.93 2.94
C ASP A 30 -7.08 1.60 1.44
N ASP A 31 -6.30 0.61 0.99
CA ASP A 31 -6.43 -0.04 -0.32
C ASP A 31 -7.37 -1.24 -0.12
N GLU A 32 -8.64 -1.09 -0.52
CA GLU A 32 -9.71 -2.01 -0.09
C GLU A 32 -9.70 -3.33 -0.88
N ASP A 33 -9.26 -3.30 -2.14
CA ASP A 33 -9.08 -4.49 -2.96
C ASP A 33 -7.64 -5.01 -2.95
N GLY A 34 -6.70 -4.21 -2.45
CA GLY A 34 -5.30 -4.57 -2.27
C GLY A 34 -4.54 -4.67 -3.59
N ASP A 35 -4.97 -3.98 -4.64
CA ASP A 35 -4.36 -4.05 -5.97
C ASP A 35 -3.05 -3.24 -6.10
N GLY A 36 -2.67 -2.51 -5.05
CA GLY A 36 -1.47 -1.68 -5.03
C GLY A 36 -1.68 -0.27 -5.59
N VAL A 37 -2.93 0.15 -5.77
CA VAL A 37 -3.33 1.46 -6.30
C VAL A 37 -4.36 2.10 -5.37
N ILE A 38 -4.01 3.23 -4.77
CA ILE A 38 -5.01 4.04 -4.06
C ILE A 38 -5.79 4.91 -5.05
N THR A 39 -7.08 4.62 -5.19
CA THR A 39 -8.04 5.41 -5.96
C THR A 39 -8.42 6.72 -5.25
N GLU A 40 -9.10 7.62 -5.96
CA GLU A 40 -9.63 8.86 -5.35
C GLU A 40 -10.69 8.54 -4.27
N GLU A 41 -11.55 7.55 -4.54
CA GLU A 41 -12.62 7.12 -3.65
C GLU A 41 -12.06 6.59 -2.34
N GLU A 42 -11.12 5.65 -2.40
CA GLU A 42 -10.45 5.08 -1.22
C GLU A 42 -9.73 6.14 -0.39
N ALA A 43 -9.03 7.06 -1.06
CA ALA A 43 -8.34 8.15 -0.39
C ALA A 43 -9.32 9.13 0.30
N ALA A 44 -10.44 9.45 -0.35
CA ALA A 44 -11.48 10.31 0.22
C ALA A 44 -12.20 9.63 1.39
N ASP A 45 -12.50 8.35 1.27
CA ASP A 45 -13.14 7.55 2.31
C ASP A 45 -12.22 7.40 3.54
N ALA A 46 -10.92 7.21 3.33
CA ALA A 46 -9.95 7.21 4.42
C ALA A 46 -9.97 8.54 5.21
N LEU A 47 -10.01 9.67 4.50
CA LEU A 47 -10.11 10.99 5.13
C LEU A 47 -11.43 11.18 5.87
N LEU A 48 -12.55 10.73 5.29
CA LEU A 48 -13.86 10.81 5.92
C LEU A 48 -13.89 9.97 7.20
N ARG A 49 -13.48 8.70 7.13
CA ARG A 49 -13.40 7.78 8.28
C ARG A 49 -12.54 8.37 9.40
N TRP A 50 -11.42 9.00 9.07
CA TRP A 50 -10.61 9.71 10.07
C TRP A 50 -11.38 10.84 10.75
N GLN A 51 -12.13 11.65 9.99
CA GLN A 51 -12.85 12.81 10.53
C GLN A 51 -14.11 12.46 11.33
N THR A 52 -14.82 11.40 10.95
CA THR A 52 -16.16 11.08 11.49
C THR A 52 -16.20 9.83 12.36
N GLU A 53 -15.34 8.86 12.11
CA GLU A 53 -15.42 7.50 12.68
C GLU A 53 -14.18 7.12 13.51
N GLY A 54 -13.17 7.99 13.58
CA GLY A 54 -11.94 7.75 14.34
C GLY A 54 -10.93 6.87 13.60
N GLY A 55 -10.97 6.86 12.26
CA GLY A 55 -9.94 6.28 11.41
C GLY A 55 -8.53 6.85 11.69
N SER A 56 -7.49 6.16 11.21
CA SER A 56 -6.11 6.53 11.52
C SER A 56 -5.70 7.85 10.86
N MET A 57 -5.40 8.86 11.67
CA MET A 57 -4.86 10.16 11.21
C MET A 57 -3.53 10.03 10.46
N ALA A 58 -2.74 8.98 10.71
CA ALA A 58 -1.47 8.80 10.00
C ALA A 58 -1.65 8.13 8.63
N MET A 59 -2.68 7.29 8.48
CA MET A 59 -2.91 6.52 7.25
C MET A 59 -3.78 7.29 6.26
N ALA A 60 -4.81 8.01 6.73
CA ALA A 60 -5.70 8.74 5.83
C ALA A 60 -5.00 9.81 4.97
N PRO A 61 -4.16 10.71 5.53
CA PRO A 61 -3.36 11.62 4.71
C PRO A 61 -2.31 10.89 3.85
N ARG A 62 -1.88 9.69 4.24
CA ARG A 62 -0.91 8.91 3.47
C ARG A 62 -1.55 8.31 2.22
N ALA A 63 -2.73 7.71 2.35
CA ALA A 63 -3.55 7.27 1.21
C ALA A 63 -3.77 8.43 0.23
N TYR A 64 -4.17 9.59 0.75
CA TYR A 64 -4.37 10.79 -0.07
C TYR A 64 -3.09 11.26 -0.76
N TYR A 65 -1.95 11.24 -0.07
CA TYR A 65 -0.66 11.57 -0.66
C TYR A 65 -0.25 10.61 -1.78
N ILE A 66 -0.50 9.31 -1.62
CA ILE A 66 -0.28 8.29 -2.65
C ILE A 66 -1.16 8.56 -3.86
N HIS A 67 -2.45 8.80 -3.65
CA HIS A 67 -3.39 9.14 -4.71
C HIS A 67 -2.92 10.37 -5.52
N LEU A 68 -2.60 11.48 -4.85
CA LEU A 68 -2.08 12.69 -5.49
C LEU A 68 -0.76 12.49 -6.24
N SER A 69 -0.02 11.43 -5.92
CA SER A 69 1.26 11.07 -6.55
C SER A 69 1.11 10.06 -7.69
N GLY A 70 -0.12 9.72 -8.10
CA GLY A 70 -0.40 8.79 -9.20
C GLY A 70 -1.02 7.45 -8.76
N GLY A 71 -1.41 7.32 -7.50
CA GLY A 71 -2.17 6.17 -6.97
C GLY A 71 -1.34 4.92 -6.70
N LYS A 72 -0.38 4.60 -7.56
CA LYS A 72 0.50 3.43 -7.39
C LYS A 72 1.48 3.62 -6.23
N TYR A 73 1.75 2.56 -5.48
CA TYR A 73 2.72 2.59 -4.38
C TYR A 73 3.53 1.28 -4.26
N TRP A 74 4.52 1.31 -3.37
CA TRP A 74 5.28 0.13 -2.94
C TRP A 74 5.52 0.16 -1.43
N TYR A 75 5.79 -1.01 -0.85
CA TYR A 75 6.02 -1.16 0.58
C TYR A 75 7.52 -1.16 0.94
N ASP A 76 7.95 -0.15 1.71
CA ASP A 76 9.27 0.03 2.29
C ASP A 76 9.33 -0.48 3.73
N SER A 77 9.77 -1.73 3.91
CA SER A 77 9.95 -2.33 5.23
C SER A 77 11.03 -1.66 6.10
N SER A 78 11.84 -0.75 5.55
CA SER A 78 12.86 0.00 6.31
C SER A 78 12.32 1.30 6.92
N ALA A 79 11.16 1.77 6.46
CA ALA A 79 10.49 2.94 7.00
C ALA A 79 9.63 2.58 8.23
N SER A 80 8.97 3.58 8.82
CA SER A 80 8.15 3.39 10.02
C SER A 80 6.77 4.03 9.88
N GLY A 81 5.76 3.38 10.49
CA GLY A 81 4.40 3.90 10.52
C GLY A 81 3.80 4.00 9.11
N SER A 82 3.13 5.10 8.81
CA SER A 82 2.52 5.32 7.50
C SER A 82 3.54 5.53 6.37
N GLU A 83 4.81 5.80 6.70
CA GLU A 83 5.85 6.00 5.69
C GLU A 83 6.24 4.71 4.96
N CYS A 84 5.82 3.55 5.44
CA CYS A 84 6.05 2.27 4.78
C CYS A 84 5.44 2.21 3.37
N TRP A 85 4.33 2.90 3.09
CA TRP A 85 3.70 2.86 1.76
C TRP A 85 4.10 4.05 0.94
N ARG A 86 5.11 3.92 0.08
CA ARG A 86 5.67 5.05 -0.68
C ARG A 86 5.07 5.13 -2.07
N PRO A 87 4.72 6.33 -2.55
CA PRO A 87 4.27 6.47 -3.94
C PRO A 87 5.32 5.96 -4.91
N LEU A 88 4.85 5.31 -5.97
CA LEU A 88 5.66 4.98 -7.13
C LEU A 88 5.64 6.18 -8.08
N ILE A 89 6.71 6.96 -8.08
CA ILE A 89 6.85 8.15 -8.94
C ILE A 89 7.49 7.69 -10.25
N GLU A 90 6.74 7.75 -11.35
CA GLU A 90 7.22 7.49 -12.72
C GLU A 90 7.85 8.75 -13.35
#